data_AF-A0A3R7I3Q9-F1
#
_entry.id   AF-A0A3R7I3Q9-F1
#
_cell.length_a   1.000
_cell.length_b   1.000
_cell.length_c   1.000
_cell.angle_alpha   90.00
_cell.angle_beta   90.00
_cell.angle_gamma   90.00
#
_symmetry.space_group_name_H-M   'P 1'
#
loop_
_entity.id
_entity.type
_entity.pdbx_description
1 polymer ?
#
loop_
_entity_poly.entity_id
_entity_poly.type
_entity_poly.pdbx_seq_one_letter_code
_entity_poly.pdbx_strand_id
1 'polypeptide(L)'
;MLPSVTARHSLGALAVAGLLAASVAAAPSASAAPERADVSVYVWATNVNVRNSYSSTCDNYPSRANCATVTRVSTTWVNAWCQTPGETINDSGYSSRWWTFLQAPDGTWGWVSNVYIRGEAHLSNVPDCA
;
A
#
# COMPACT_ATOMS: atom_id res chain seq x y z
N MET A 1 24.76 -83.66 10.44
CA MET A 1 24.56 -84.28 9.11
C MET A 1 24.14 -83.18 8.15
N LEU A 2 24.72 -83.12 6.95
CA LEU A 2 24.34 -82.18 5.89
C LEU A 2 23.30 -82.83 4.96
N PRO A 3 22.49 -82.01 4.27
CA PRO A 3 22.31 -82.22 2.83
C PRO A 3 22.57 -80.95 2.00
N SER A 4 23.10 -81.16 0.79
CA SER A 4 23.02 -80.22 -0.35
C SER A 4 21.57 -80.20 -0.91
N VAL A 5 21.11 -79.48 -1.95
CA VAL A 5 21.66 -78.78 -3.14
C VAL A 5 20.59 -77.70 -3.54
N THR A 6 20.74 -76.70 -4.42
CA THR A 6 21.71 -76.34 -5.48
C THR A 6 21.76 -74.80 -5.62
N ALA A 7 22.82 -74.24 -6.21
CA ALA A 7 22.83 -72.83 -6.65
C ALA A 7 22.11 -72.63 -7.99
N ARG A 8 21.49 -71.45 -8.19
CA ARG A 8 21.18 -70.86 -9.50
C ARG A 8 21.51 -69.36 -9.47
N HIS A 9 22.21 -68.88 -10.47
CA HIS A 9 22.60 -67.47 -10.61
C HIS A 9 21.63 -66.69 -11.49
N SER A 10 21.71 -65.36 -11.35
CA SER A 10 21.60 -64.33 -12.41
C SER A 10 20.36 -63.43 -12.45
N LEU A 11 20.66 -62.15 -12.23
CA LEU A 11 20.14 -60.95 -12.90
C LEU A 11 18.67 -60.53 -12.64
N GLY A 12 18.53 -59.30 -12.15
CA GLY A 12 17.24 -58.65 -11.87
C GLY A 12 17.43 -57.25 -11.26
N ALA A 13 18.27 -56.42 -11.87
CA ALA A 13 18.59 -55.09 -11.34
C ALA A 13 17.48 -54.06 -11.67
N LEU A 14 16.96 -53.39 -10.65
CA LEU A 14 16.12 -52.19 -10.79
C LEU A 14 16.35 -51.26 -9.59
N ALA A 15 17.37 -50.41 -9.68
CA ALA A 15 17.65 -49.38 -8.68
C ALA A 15 16.72 -48.18 -8.88
N VAL A 16 15.59 -48.15 -8.19
CA VAL A 16 14.66 -47.01 -8.22
C VAL A 16 15.14 -45.93 -7.24
N ALA A 17 15.91 -44.97 -7.76
CA ALA A 17 16.35 -43.81 -6.99
C ALA A 17 15.17 -42.85 -6.74
N GLY A 18 14.39 -43.14 -5.70
CA GLY A 18 13.26 -42.31 -5.27
C GLY A 18 13.71 -40.97 -4.71
N LEU A 19 13.77 -39.94 -5.55
CA LEU A 19 13.93 -38.55 -5.12
C LEU A 19 12.71 -38.15 -4.28
N LEU A 20 12.93 -37.91 -2.97
CA LEU A 20 11.94 -37.28 -2.09
C LEU A 20 11.82 -35.80 -2.47
N ALA A 21 10.99 -35.51 -3.47
CA ALA A 21 10.63 -34.16 -3.85
C ALA A 21 9.84 -33.50 -2.71
N ALA A 22 10.52 -32.70 -1.88
CA ALA A 22 9.90 -31.92 -0.83
C ALA A 22 8.98 -30.86 -1.45
N SER A 23 7.67 -31.11 -1.41
CA SER A 23 6.65 -30.18 -1.90
C SER A 23 6.55 -28.98 -0.95
N VAL A 24 7.39 -27.97 -1.17
CA VAL A 24 7.20 -26.64 -0.59
C VAL A 24 5.87 -26.09 -1.08
N ALA A 25 4.86 -26.17 -0.22
CA ALA A 25 3.58 -25.53 -0.44
C ALA A 25 3.81 -24.00 -0.42
N ALA A 26 3.85 -23.40 -1.61
CA ALA A 26 3.81 -21.96 -1.74
C ALA A 26 2.47 -21.48 -1.16
N ALA A 27 2.52 -20.86 0.02
CA ALA A 27 1.35 -20.21 0.59
C ALA A 27 0.86 -19.15 -0.41
N PRO A 28 -0.45 -19.06 -0.68
CA PRO A 28 -0.97 -17.99 -1.53
C PRO A 28 -0.65 -16.65 -0.87
N SER A 29 0.09 -15.80 -1.58
CA SER A 29 0.26 -14.40 -1.17
C SER A 29 -1.13 -13.76 -1.13
N ALA A 30 -1.68 -13.60 0.06
CA ALA A 30 -2.87 -12.80 0.25
C ALA A 30 -2.48 -11.36 -0.13
N SER A 31 -2.98 -10.89 -1.28
CA SER A 31 -2.95 -9.47 -1.61
C SER A 31 -3.65 -8.75 -0.47
N ALA A 32 -2.90 -7.99 0.33
CA ALA A 32 -3.49 -7.15 1.36
C ALA A 32 -4.51 -6.24 0.68
N ALA A 33 -5.75 -6.23 1.18
CA ALA A 33 -6.66 -5.15 0.84
C ALA A 33 -5.98 -3.84 1.27
N PRO A 34 -6.08 -2.74 0.49
CA PRO A 34 -5.43 -1.48 0.79
C PRO A 34 -5.78 -1.08 2.23
N GLU A 35 -4.75 -1.12 3.09
CA GLU A 35 -4.95 -1.11 4.53
C GLU A 35 -5.48 0.27 4.93
N ARG A 36 -6.52 0.31 5.76
CA ARG A 36 -7.09 1.59 6.20
C ARG A 36 -6.14 2.17 7.26
N ALA A 37 -5.18 2.97 6.82
CA ALA A 37 -4.18 3.54 7.70
C ALA A 37 -4.82 4.53 8.68
N ASP A 38 -4.33 4.47 9.92
CA ASP A 38 -4.54 5.48 10.96
C ASP A 38 -3.15 6.08 11.26
N VAL A 39 -2.59 6.79 10.28
CA VAL A 39 -1.18 7.19 10.29
C VAL A 39 -1.04 8.69 10.50
N SER A 40 -0.29 9.09 11.52
CA SER A 40 -0.06 10.50 11.81
C SER A 40 0.92 11.12 10.81
N VAL A 41 0.49 12.19 10.13
CA VAL A 41 1.31 12.99 9.21
C VAL A 41 1.33 14.45 9.64
N TYR A 42 2.40 15.16 9.31
CA TYR A 42 2.59 16.55 9.72
C TYR A 42 2.35 17.51 8.55
N VAL A 43 1.31 18.33 8.63
CA VAL A 43 1.15 19.48 7.73
C VAL A 43 2.18 20.53 8.14
N TRP A 44 3.02 20.98 7.21
CA TRP A 44 4.05 21.99 7.52
C TRP A 44 3.55 23.43 7.29
N ALA A 45 2.72 23.65 6.28
CA ALA A 45 2.22 24.96 5.88
C ALA A 45 1.04 25.47 6.73
N THR A 46 0.73 26.76 6.61
CA THR A 46 -0.42 27.41 7.24
C THR A 46 -1.55 27.65 6.23
N ASN A 47 -2.80 27.77 6.73
CA ASN A 47 -3.99 28.09 5.92
C ASN A 47 -4.23 27.13 4.73
N VAL A 48 -3.83 25.87 4.88
CA VAL A 48 -3.91 24.82 3.85
C VAL A 48 -5.36 24.42 3.65
N ASN A 49 -5.81 24.39 2.40
CA ASN A 49 -7.18 24.01 2.04
C ASN A 49 -7.37 22.49 2.16
N VAL A 50 -8.21 22.04 3.09
CA VAL A 50 -8.74 20.67 3.13
C VAL A 50 -9.97 20.65 2.23
N ARG A 51 -9.98 19.77 1.22
CA ARG A 51 -11.02 19.74 0.18
C ARG A 51 -11.94 18.53 0.34
N ASN A 52 -13.21 18.68 -0.01
CA ASN A 52 -14.20 17.59 0.07
C ASN A 52 -13.83 16.38 -0.80
N SER A 53 -14.58 15.29 -0.66
CA SER A 53 -14.56 14.10 -1.56
C SER A 53 -15.95 13.77 -2.13
N TYR A 54 -16.90 14.71 -2.09
CA TYR A 54 -18.34 14.43 -2.25
C TYR A 54 -18.79 14.05 -3.68
N SER A 55 -17.90 14.07 -4.67
CA SER A 55 -18.20 13.68 -6.06
C SER A 55 -17.17 12.68 -6.55
N SER A 56 -17.56 11.72 -7.38
CA SER A 56 -16.66 10.67 -7.88
C SER A 56 -15.43 11.25 -8.60
N THR A 57 -15.60 12.33 -9.38
CA THR A 57 -14.48 13.07 -10.01
C THR A 57 -13.49 13.61 -8.99
N CYS A 58 -13.97 14.06 -7.83
CA CYS A 58 -13.14 14.63 -6.77
C CYS A 58 -12.49 13.56 -5.89
N ASP A 59 -13.19 12.46 -5.64
CA ASP A 59 -12.70 11.32 -4.87
C ASP A 59 -11.62 10.54 -5.64
N ASN A 60 -11.80 10.34 -6.95
CA ASN A 60 -10.87 9.62 -7.83
C ASN A 60 -9.76 10.50 -8.41
N TYR A 61 -9.96 11.83 -8.46
CA TYR A 61 -8.97 12.78 -8.96
C TYR A 61 -9.10 14.16 -8.26
N PRO A 62 -8.58 14.30 -7.04
CA PRO A 62 -8.68 15.52 -6.27
C PRO A 62 -7.97 16.70 -6.95
N SER A 63 -8.64 17.85 -7.01
CA SER A 63 -8.08 19.08 -7.58
C SER A 63 -8.65 20.33 -6.91
N ARG A 64 -7.98 21.47 -7.17
CA ARG A 64 -8.45 22.80 -6.77
C ARG A 64 -9.71 23.25 -7.53
N ALA A 65 -10.01 22.63 -8.67
CA ALA A 65 -11.11 22.99 -9.56
C ALA A 65 -12.38 22.15 -9.34
N ASN A 66 -12.25 20.85 -9.03
CA ASN A 66 -13.39 19.94 -8.83
C ASN A 66 -13.64 19.54 -7.36
N CYS A 67 -12.80 19.96 -6.41
CA CYS A 67 -13.03 19.77 -4.98
C CYS A 67 -13.12 21.10 -4.23
N ALA A 68 -14.21 21.35 -3.53
CA ALA A 68 -14.41 22.56 -2.73
C ALA A 68 -13.68 22.47 -1.39
N THR A 69 -13.11 23.58 -0.92
CA THR A 69 -12.55 23.67 0.44
C THR A 69 -13.66 23.51 1.47
N VAL A 70 -13.52 22.56 2.40
CA VAL A 70 -14.48 22.33 3.51
C VAL A 70 -13.98 22.88 4.84
N THR A 71 -12.68 22.81 5.10
CA THR A 71 -12.03 23.46 6.24
C THR A 71 -10.60 23.86 5.88
N ARG A 72 -9.86 24.48 6.80
CA ARG A 72 -8.44 24.77 6.64
C ARG A 72 -7.64 24.32 7.84
N VAL A 73 -6.52 23.67 7.54
CA VAL A 73 -5.54 23.21 8.53
C VAL A 73 -4.30 24.10 8.47
N SER A 74 -3.61 24.24 9.59
CA SER A 74 -2.31 24.90 9.69
C SER A 74 -1.35 24.01 10.46
N THR A 75 -0.05 24.27 10.33
CA THR A 75 1.10 23.58 10.93
C THR A 75 0.77 22.70 12.15
N THR A 76 0.48 21.42 11.93
CA THR A 76 0.00 20.47 12.96
C THR A 76 0.13 19.02 12.50
N TRP A 77 -0.02 18.08 13.43
CA TRP A 77 -0.23 16.66 13.13
C TRP A 77 -1.70 16.37 12.86
N VAL A 78 -1.97 15.53 11.86
CA VAL A 78 -3.30 15.06 11.44
C VAL A 78 -3.27 13.56 11.13
N ASN A 79 -4.43 12.92 11.05
CA ASN A 79 -4.54 11.50 10.71
C ASN A 79 -4.75 11.30 9.21
N ALA A 80 -3.92 10.51 8.54
CA ALA A 80 -3.97 10.20 7.11
C ALA A 80 -4.47 8.79 6.85
N TRP A 81 -5.43 8.67 5.91
CA TRP A 81 -6.14 7.43 5.58
C TRP A 81 -5.52 6.65 4.43
N CYS A 82 -5.34 7.34 3.30
CA CYS A 82 -4.75 6.85 2.07
C CYS A 82 -4.41 8.05 1.17
N GLN A 83 -3.69 7.82 0.08
CA GLN A 83 -3.38 8.84 -0.92
C GLN A 83 -3.75 8.41 -2.34
N THR A 84 -4.00 9.37 -3.21
CA THR A 84 -4.35 9.13 -4.62
C THR A 84 -3.72 10.20 -5.54
N PRO A 85 -3.47 9.91 -6.82
CA PRO A 85 -3.09 10.93 -7.78
C PRO A 85 -4.24 11.90 -8.09
N GLY A 86 -3.92 13.19 -8.18
CA GLY A 86 -4.83 14.26 -8.55
C GLY A 86 -4.11 15.35 -9.35
N GLU A 87 -4.58 16.59 -9.22
CA GLU A 87 -3.90 17.76 -9.81
C GLU A 87 -2.46 17.89 -9.27
N THR A 88 -1.49 18.04 -10.17
CA THR A 88 -0.12 18.41 -9.79
C THR A 88 -0.10 19.83 -9.23
N ILE A 89 0.25 19.95 -7.95
CA ILE A 89 0.47 21.23 -7.29
C ILE A 89 1.96 21.56 -7.33
N ASN A 90 2.27 22.81 -7.64
CA ASN A 90 3.59 23.43 -7.51
C ASN A 90 3.46 24.63 -6.57
N ASP A 91 4.17 24.62 -5.45
CA ASP A 91 4.13 25.66 -4.41
C ASP A 91 5.43 25.66 -3.61
N SER A 92 5.94 26.82 -3.22
CA SER A 92 7.09 26.97 -2.30
C SER A 92 8.37 26.20 -2.70
N GLY A 93 8.56 25.92 -4.00
CA GLY A 93 9.68 25.13 -4.53
C GLY A 93 9.45 23.61 -4.58
N TYR A 94 8.33 23.13 -4.03
CA TYR A 94 7.93 21.72 -4.03
C TYR A 94 6.94 21.41 -5.16
N SER A 95 6.80 20.13 -5.48
CA SER A 95 5.87 19.62 -6.48
C SER A 95 5.32 18.25 -6.05
N SER A 96 4.02 18.03 -6.15
CA SER A 96 3.44 16.68 -6.08
C SER A 96 2.14 16.56 -6.86
N ARG A 97 1.97 15.39 -7.49
CA ARG A 97 0.70 14.91 -8.08
C ARG A 97 -0.20 14.20 -7.07
N TRP A 98 0.27 13.96 -5.86
CA TRP A 98 -0.42 13.15 -4.86
C TRP A 98 -1.16 14.01 -3.85
N TRP A 99 -2.30 13.48 -3.42
CA TRP A 99 -3.17 14.05 -2.41
C TRP A 99 -3.49 12.98 -1.37
N THR A 100 -3.39 13.34 -0.10
CA THR A 100 -3.71 12.47 1.04
C THR A 100 -5.09 12.82 1.57
N PHE A 101 -5.93 11.80 1.78
CA PHE A 101 -7.20 11.94 2.49
C PHE A 101 -6.92 11.91 3.99
N LEU A 102 -7.31 12.96 4.71
CA LEU A 102 -6.96 13.12 6.12
C LEU A 102 -8.08 13.76 6.95
N GLN A 103 -8.02 13.58 8.27
CA GLN A 103 -8.88 14.26 9.22
C GLN A 103 -8.22 15.55 9.72
N ALA A 104 -8.87 16.68 9.49
CA ALA A 104 -8.51 17.95 10.10
C ALA A 104 -8.81 17.94 11.62
N PRO A 105 -8.17 18.81 12.43
CA PRO A 105 -8.39 18.85 13.89
C PRO A 105 -9.82 19.19 14.35
N ASP A 106 -10.68 19.67 13.46
CA ASP A 106 -12.11 19.90 13.71
C ASP A 106 -12.99 18.67 13.42
N GLY A 107 -12.38 17.54 13.03
CA GLY A 107 -13.05 16.29 12.68
C GLY A 107 -13.41 16.15 11.19
N THR A 108 -13.24 17.20 10.38
CA THR A 108 -13.57 17.19 8.95
C THR A 108 -12.60 16.32 8.16
N TRP A 109 -13.14 15.38 7.37
CA TRP A 109 -12.35 14.60 6.43
C TRP A 109 -12.21 15.30 5.08
N GLY A 110 -11.05 15.18 4.44
CA GLY A 110 -10.84 15.69 3.09
C GLY A 110 -9.43 15.54 2.53
N TRP A 111 -9.28 15.87 1.25
CA TRP A 111 -8.02 15.84 0.51
C TRP A 111 -7.13 17.05 0.80
N VAL A 112 -5.85 16.80 1.04
CA VAL A 112 -4.77 17.80 1.07
C VAL A 112 -3.66 17.36 0.12
N SER A 113 -3.16 18.26 -0.71
CA SER A 113 -2.02 17.94 -1.59
C SER A 113 -0.76 17.70 -0.77
N ASN A 114 -0.03 16.63 -1.09
CA ASN A 114 1.17 16.22 -0.37
C ASN A 114 2.29 17.29 -0.38
N VAL A 115 2.22 18.28 -1.28
CA VAL A 115 3.06 19.49 -1.25
C VAL A 115 3.08 20.17 0.12
N TYR A 116 1.96 20.14 0.86
CA TYR A 116 1.82 20.78 2.18
C TYR A 116 2.06 19.83 3.36
N ILE A 117 2.38 18.56 3.11
CA ILE A 117 2.64 17.52 4.11
C ILE A 117 4.16 17.25 4.15
N ARG A 118 4.73 17.07 5.34
CA ARG A 118 6.15 16.75 5.49
C ARG A 118 6.40 15.29 5.10
N GLY A 119 7.14 15.09 4.01
CA GLY A 119 7.62 13.79 3.59
C GLY A 119 8.11 13.83 2.15
N GLU A 120 8.09 12.67 1.51
CA GLU A 120 8.27 12.52 0.07
C GLU A 120 7.00 12.97 -0.69
N ALA A 121 7.11 13.18 -2.01
CA ALA A 121 5.95 13.61 -2.81
C ALA A 121 4.80 12.57 -2.79
N HIS A 122 5.15 11.28 -2.74
CA HIS A 122 4.30 10.13 -2.41
C HIS A 122 4.72 9.66 -1.03
N LEU A 123 3.81 9.64 -0.05
CA LEU A 123 4.20 9.39 1.34
C LEU A 123 4.39 7.89 1.59
N SER A 124 5.63 7.43 1.77
CA SER A 124 5.99 6.02 1.92
C SER A 124 5.37 5.30 3.15
N ASN A 125 4.77 6.05 4.07
CA ASN A 125 4.02 5.56 5.22
C ASN A 125 2.48 5.65 5.09
N VAL A 126 1.96 6.10 3.94
CA VAL A 126 0.51 6.20 3.66
C VAL A 126 0.18 5.29 2.47
N PRO A 127 -0.81 4.37 2.58
CA PRO A 127 -1.17 3.47 1.49
C PRO A 127 -1.91 4.22 0.37
N ASP A 128 -1.88 3.67 -0.84
CA ASP A 128 -2.72 4.16 -1.93
C ASP A 128 -4.19 3.79 -1.70
N CYS A 129 -5.11 4.63 -2.16
CA CYS A 129 -6.55 4.39 -2.04
C CYS A 129 -7.07 3.25 -2.94
N ALA A 130 -8.22 2.70 -2.57
CA ALA A 130 -8.83 1.49 -3.14
C ALA A 130 -9.66 1.74 -4.41
#